data_AF-A0A6A6L4Q5-F1
#
_entry.id   AF-A0A6A6L4Q5-F1
#
_cell.length_a   1.000
_cell.length_b   1.000
_cell.length_c   1.000
_cell.angle_alpha   90.00
_cell.angle_beta   90.00
_cell.angle_gamma   90.00
#
_symmetry.space_group_name_H-M   'P 1'
#
loop_
_entity.id
_entity.type
_entity.pdbx_description
1 polymer ?
#
loop_
_entity_poly.entity_id
_entity_poly.type
_entity_poly.pdbx_seq_one_letter_code
_entity_poly.pdbx_strand_id
1 'polypeptide(L)'
;MSNTLRVELRPFGINVVQVVPGAIRSNLGRATSETLENYDWKLYEDFKEAIVERARASQAAKATNATVFARHVATKVLSRKPPKQIIFGHITELLDYSIGHGICRL
;
A
#
# COMPACT_ATOMS: atom_id res chain seq x y z
N MET A 1 -10.96 -6.77 7.41
CA MET A 1 -11.53 -5.67 8.21
C MET A 1 -12.38 -4.69 7.40
N SER A 2 -11.85 -4.01 6.38
CA SER A 2 -12.58 -2.93 5.68
C SER A 2 -13.89 -3.38 4.99
N ASN A 3 -14.02 -4.65 4.60
CA ASN A 3 -15.26 -5.17 4.00
C ASN A 3 -16.41 -5.22 5.01
N THR A 4 -16.16 -5.68 6.24
CA THR A 4 -17.16 -5.74 7.32
C THR A 4 -17.65 -4.35 7.69
N LEU A 5 -16.71 -3.41 7.88
CA LEU A 5 -17.05 -2.01 8.21
C LEU A 5 -17.94 -1.35 7.15
N ARG A 6 -17.79 -1.70 5.87
CA ARG A 6 -18.68 -1.17 4.81
C ARG A 6 -20.12 -1.67 4.94
N VAL A 7 -20.36 -2.85 5.51
CA VAL A 7 -21.71 -3.37 5.73
C VAL A 7 -22.31 -2.72 6.97
N GLU A 8 -21.57 -2.71 8.07
CA GLU A 8 -22.03 -2.21 9.37
C GLU A 8 -22.26 -0.70 9.39
N LEU A 9 -21.42 0.07 8.69
CA LEU A 9 -21.49 1.53 8.71
C LEU A 9 -22.37 2.14 7.60
N ARG A 10 -22.86 1.31 6.66
CA ARG A 10 -23.74 1.76 5.57
C ARG A 10 -25.03 2.45 6.04
N PRO A 11 -25.74 1.96 7.08
CA PRO A 11 -26.94 2.63 7.58
C PRO A 11 -26.69 4.04 8.11
N PHE A 12 -25.45 4.35 8.51
CA PHE A 12 -25.05 5.67 9.03
C PHE A 12 -24.54 6.62 7.93
N GLY A 13 -24.58 6.20 6.65
CA GLY A 13 -24.09 7.02 5.53
C GLY A 13 -22.57 7.20 5.49
N ILE A 14 -21.81 6.36 6.20
CA ILE A 14 -20.34 6.44 6.27
C ILE A 14 -19.73 5.62 5.14
N ASN A 15 -18.87 6.26 4.33
CA ASN A 15 -18.12 5.60 3.26
C ASN A 15 -16.75 5.15 3.76
N VAL A 16 -16.47 3.84 3.70
CA VAL A 16 -15.16 3.28 4.06
C VAL A 16 -14.36 2.95 2.80
N VAL A 17 -13.21 3.61 2.65
CA VAL A 17 -12.29 3.44 1.51
C VAL A 17 -11.00 2.79 1.99
N GLN A 18 -10.57 1.71 1.33
CA GLN A 18 -9.28 1.06 1.59
C GLN A 18 -8.23 1.61 0.64
N VAL A 19 -7.13 2.14 1.18
CA VAL A 19 -6.01 2.63 0.38
C VAL A 19 -4.88 1.62 0.45
N VAL A 20 -4.46 1.11 -0.72
CA VAL A 20 -3.37 0.15 -0.89
C VAL A 20 -2.22 0.84 -1.62
N PRO A 21 -1.22 1.37 -0.89
CA PRO A 21 -0.05 2.00 -1.50
C PRO A 21 0.91 0.97 -2.08
N GLY A 22 1.56 1.31 -3.19
CA GLY A 22 2.77 0.64 -3.66
C GLY A 22 4.04 1.14 -2.96
N ALA A 23 5.15 1.15 -3.70
CA ALA A 23 6.40 1.78 -3.28
C ALA A 23 6.23 3.31 -3.23
N ILE A 24 6.05 3.85 -2.02
CA ILE A 24 5.95 5.29 -1.74
C ILE A 24 7.19 5.75 -0.98
N ARG A 25 7.85 6.79 -1.48
CA ARG A 25 8.96 7.45 -0.80
C ARG A 25 8.44 8.21 0.41
N SER A 26 8.78 7.76 1.62
CA SER A 26 8.28 8.34 2.87
C SER A 26 9.31 8.24 4.00
N ASN A 27 9.07 8.95 5.10
CA ASN A 27 9.92 8.83 6.29
C ASN A 27 9.82 7.45 6.96
N LEU A 28 8.70 6.73 6.77
CA LEU A 28 8.52 5.38 7.29
C LEU A 28 9.48 4.39 6.61
N GLY A 29 9.60 4.47 5.29
CA GLY A 29 10.55 3.67 4.54
C GLY A 29 12.00 4.00 4.88
N ARG A 30 12.33 5.29 5.04
CA ARG A 30 13.67 5.76 5.44
C ARG A 30 14.09 5.23 6.81
N ALA A 31 13.28 5.47 7.84
CA ALA A 31 13.57 5.02 9.20
C ALA A 31 13.69 3.49 9.29
N THR A 32 12.87 2.77 8.52
CA THR A 32 12.97 1.30 8.44
C THR A 32 14.30 0.90 7.82
N SER A 33 14.68 1.45 6.67
CA SER A 33 15.95 1.11 6.01
C SER A 33 17.18 1.36 6.90
N GLU A 34 17.22 2.48 7.62
CA GLU A 34 18.31 2.81 8.58
C GLU A 34 18.40 1.79 9.72
N THR A 35 17.26 1.27 10.17
CA THR A 35 17.22 0.26 11.24
C THR A 35 17.60 -1.14 10.72
N LEU A 36 17.20 -1.48 9.49
CA LEU A 36 17.43 -2.81 8.90
C LEU A 36 18.91 -3.09 8.65
N GLU A 37 19.71 -2.06 8.32
CA GLU A 37 21.15 -2.20 8.07
C GLU A 37 21.92 -2.69 9.32
N ASN A 38 21.44 -2.34 10.51
CA ASN A 38 22.09 -2.65 11.79
C ASN A 38 21.40 -3.77 12.57
N TYR A 39 20.38 -4.41 11.99
CA TYR A 39 19.60 -5.44 12.67
C TYR A 39 20.25 -6.82 12.56
N ASP A 40 20.31 -7.55 13.67
CA ASP A 40 20.82 -8.92 13.75
C ASP A 40 19.70 -9.94 13.50
N TRP A 41 19.73 -10.59 12.34
CA TRP A 41 18.66 -11.45 11.82
C TRP A 41 18.79 -12.91 12.25
N LYS A 42 18.78 -13.22 13.54
CA LYS A 42 19.03 -14.59 14.04
C LYS A 42 18.13 -15.70 13.48
N LEU A 43 16.85 -15.40 13.22
CA LEU A 43 15.88 -16.39 12.72
C LEU A 43 15.74 -16.36 11.19
N TYR A 44 16.16 -15.26 10.55
CA TYR A 44 15.95 -15.00 9.13
C TYR A 44 17.27 -14.67 8.42
N GLU A 45 18.37 -15.23 8.92
CA GLU A 45 19.74 -14.92 8.45
C GLU A 45 19.86 -15.21 6.95
N ASP A 46 19.36 -16.36 6.51
CA ASP A 46 19.32 -16.78 5.11
C ASP A 46 18.50 -15.85 4.19
N PHE A 47 17.66 -14.98 4.77
CA PHE A 47 16.80 -14.04 4.03
C PHE A 47 17.24 -12.58 4.19
N LYS A 48 18.36 -12.32 4.90
CA LYS A 48 18.82 -10.96 5.21
C LYS A 48 18.97 -10.12 3.94
N GLU A 49 19.64 -10.66 2.92
CA GLU A 49 19.84 -9.97 1.64
C GLU A 49 18.50 -9.67 0.96
N ALA A 50 17.58 -10.63 0.93
CA ALA A 50 16.27 -10.46 0.32
C ALA A 50 15.43 -9.38 1.03
N ILE A 51 15.52 -9.30 2.37
CA ILE A 51 14.84 -8.27 3.19
C ILE A 51 15.41 -6.88 2.88
N VAL A 52 16.74 -6.75 2.86
CA VAL A 52 17.43 -5.49 2.53
C VAL A 52 17.12 -5.05 1.09
N GLU A 53 17.18 -5.98 0.13
CA GLU A 53 16.87 -5.69 -1.27
C GLU A 53 15.42 -5.26 -1.47
N ARG A 54 14.46 -5.89 -0.78
CA ARG A 54 13.06 -5.44 -0.81
C ARG A 54 12.90 -4.05 -0.21
N ALA A 55 13.58 -3.75 0.91
CA ALA A 55 13.53 -2.43 1.54
C ALA A 55 14.08 -1.36 0.60
N ARG A 56 15.20 -1.63 -0.08
CA ARG A 56 15.78 -0.79 -1.13
C ARG A 56 14.82 -0.61 -2.31
N ALA A 57 14.28 -1.69 -2.85
CA ALA A 57 13.34 -1.66 -3.98
C ALA A 57 12.10 -0.81 -3.67
N SER A 58 11.58 -0.90 -2.44
CA SER A 58 10.44 -0.11 -1.98
C SER A 58 10.73 1.40 -1.85
N GLN A 59 11.99 1.81 -1.75
CA GLN A 59 12.44 3.20 -1.55
C GLN A 59 13.36 3.73 -2.67
N ALA A 60 13.55 2.95 -3.73
CA ALA A 60 14.41 3.27 -4.87
C ALA A 60 13.95 4.53 -5.62
N ALA A 61 14.76 5.00 -6.58
CA ALA A 61 14.49 6.22 -7.36
C ALA A 61 13.09 6.24 -8.02
N LYS A 62 12.55 5.07 -8.37
CA LYS A 62 11.22 4.92 -8.99
C LYS A 62 10.05 4.94 -7.99
N ALA A 63 10.29 4.98 -6.67
CA ALA A 63 9.24 5.05 -5.67
C ALA A 63 8.42 6.34 -5.85
N THR A 64 7.10 6.21 -5.78
CA THR A 64 6.18 7.33 -5.97
C THR A 64 6.37 8.37 -4.87
N ASN A 65 6.38 9.65 -5.25
CA ASN A 65 6.48 10.75 -4.30
C ASN A 65 5.22 10.80 -3.40
N ALA A 66 5.40 10.94 -2.09
CA ALA A 66 4.32 10.98 -1.10
C ALA A 66 3.27 12.07 -1.41
N THR A 67 3.69 13.24 -1.89
CA THR A 67 2.77 14.34 -2.23
C THR A 67 1.88 14.00 -3.43
N VAL A 68 2.45 13.32 -4.43
CA VAL A 68 1.70 12.85 -5.61
C VAL A 68 0.69 11.79 -5.19
N PHE A 69 1.11 10.84 -4.36
CA PHE A 69 0.25 9.81 -3.79
C PHE A 69 -0.89 10.42 -2.96
N ALA A 70 -0.59 11.32 -2.04
CA ALA A 70 -1.59 11.98 -1.18
C ALA A 70 -2.62 12.75 -2.00
N ARG A 71 -2.18 13.50 -3.02
CA ARG A 71 -3.08 14.22 -3.93
C ARG A 71 -3.99 13.25 -4.69
N HIS A 72 -3.45 12.15 -5.21
CA HIS A 72 -4.25 11.13 -5.90
C HIS A 72 -5.33 10.53 -4.98
N VAL A 73 -4.96 10.15 -3.76
CA VAL A 73 -5.88 9.56 -2.78
C VAL A 73 -6.96 10.56 -2.37
N ALA A 74 -6.58 11.80 -2.03
CA ALA A 74 -7.52 12.84 -1.63
C ALA A 74 -8.58 13.09 -2.71
N THR A 75 -8.18 13.22 -3.97
CA THR A 75 -9.10 13.41 -5.10
C THR A 75 -10.11 12.27 -5.24
N LYS A 76 -9.69 11.02 -5.01
CA LYS A 76 -10.56 9.84 -5.12
C LYS A 76 -11.53 9.73 -3.94
N VAL A 77 -11.05 9.97 -2.72
CA VAL A 77 -11.85 9.93 -1.49
C VAL A 77 -12.91 11.03 -1.48
N LEU A 78 -12.58 12.23 -1.97
CA LEU A 78 -13.49 13.38 -2.02
C LEU A 78 -14.44 13.37 -3.23
N SER A 79 -14.40 12.33 -4.07
CA SER A 79 -15.30 12.23 -5.21
C SER A 79 -16.73 11.92 -4.75
N ARG A 80 -17.73 12.32 -5.56
CA ARG A 80 -19.16 12.11 -5.26
C ARG A 80 -19.53 10.66 -4.98
N LYS A 81 -18.78 9.71 -5.57
CA LYS A 81 -18.96 8.27 -5.36
C LYS A 81 -17.58 7.66 -5.11
N PRO A 82 -17.07 7.71 -3.87
CA PRO A 82 -15.72 7.25 -3.58
C PRO A 82 -15.61 5.74 -3.87
N PRO A 83 -14.51 5.28 -4.48
CA PRO A 83 -14.30 3.86 -4.74
C PRO A 83 -14.12 3.10 -3.42
N LYS A 84 -14.46 1.80 -3.41
CA LYS A 84 -14.23 0.95 -2.23
C LYS A 84 -12.74 0.80 -1.93
N GLN A 85 -11.91 0.77 -2.97
CA GLN A 85 -10.47 0.57 -2.88
C GLN A 85 -9.73 1.51 -3.83
N ILE A 86 -8.59 2.04 -3.37
CA ILE A 86 -7.66 2.84 -4.16
C ILE A 86 -6.33 2.11 -4.12
N ILE A 87 -5.87 1.61 -5.27
CA ILE A 87 -4.56 0.98 -5.43
C ILE A 87 -3.71 1.95 -6.24
N PHE A 88 -2.60 2.44 -5.66
CA PHE A 88 -1.75 3.42 -6.35
C PHE A 88 -0.32 3.43 -5.82
N GLY A 89 0.65 3.54 -6.74
CA GLY A 89 2.07 3.62 -6.43
C GLY A 89 2.91 2.75 -7.38
N HIS A 90 4.22 2.93 -7.38
CA HIS A 90 5.13 2.07 -8.14
C HIS A 90 5.10 0.64 -7.56
N ILE A 91 5.27 -0.40 -8.38
CA ILE A 91 5.25 -1.83 -7.95
C ILE A 91 3.86 -2.33 -7.49
N THR A 92 2.78 -1.56 -7.64
CA THR A 92 1.43 -2.07 -7.28
C THR A 92 1.01 -3.29 -8.09
N GLU A 93 1.51 -3.45 -9.32
CA GLU A 93 1.24 -4.61 -10.17
C GLU A 93 1.69 -5.94 -9.53
N LEU A 94 2.75 -5.94 -8.71
CA LEU A 94 3.15 -7.13 -7.95
C LEU A 94 2.17 -7.48 -6.82
N LEU A 95 1.43 -6.50 -6.32
CA LEU A 95 0.42 -6.67 -5.26
C LEU A 95 -0.98 -6.97 -5.84
N ASP A 96 -1.24 -6.61 -7.09
CA ASP A 96 -2.56 -6.71 -7.73
C ASP A 96 -2.87 -8.12 -8.26
N TYR A 97 -1.87 -9.00 -8.37
CA TYR A 97 -2.05 -10.38 -8.87
C TYR A 97 -3.01 -11.23 -8.01
N SER A 98 -3.32 -10.81 -6.78
CA SER A 98 -4.21 -11.54 -5.86
C SER A 98 -5.68 -11.08 -5.89
N ILE A 99 -6.02 -9.96 -6.56
CA ILE A 99 -7.38 -9.36 -6.44
C ILE A 99 -8.16 -9.38 -7.77
N GLY A 100 -7.51 -9.69 -8.90
CA GLY A 100 -8.09 -9.58 -10.23
C GLY A 100 -8.98 -10.72 -10.75
N HIS A 101 -9.11 -11.87 -10.06
CA HIS A 101 -9.82 -13.04 -10.64
C HIS A 101 -11.25 -13.31 -10.12
N GLY A 102 -11.83 -12.41 -9.31
CA GLY A 102 -13.03 -12.74 -8.55
C GLY A 102 -14.37 -12.12 -8.96
N ILE A 103 -14.42 -10.91 -9.54
CA ILE A 103 -15.70 -10.17 -9.61
C ILE A 103 -15.78 -9.24 -10.82
N CYS A 104 -15.95 -9.79 -12.03
CA CYS A 104 -16.81 -9.22 -13.08
C CYS A 104 -16.93 -10.16 -14.31
N ARG A 105 -18.01 -10.95 -14.38
CA ARG A 105 -18.82 -11.32 -15.58
C ARG A 105 -19.59 -12.63 -15.34
N LEU A 106 -20.71 -12.52 -14.61
CA LEU A 106 -22.04 -12.97 -15.02
C LEU A 106 -23.01 -11.86 -14.60
#